data_AF-A0A1V6D1P1-F1
#
_entry.id   AF-A0A1V6D1P1-F1
#
_cell.length_a   1.000
_cell.length_b   1.000
_cell.length_c   1.000
_cell.angle_alpha   90.00
_cell.angle_beta   90.00
_cell.angle_gamma   90.00
#
_symmetry.space_group_name_H-M   'P 1'
#
loop_
_entity.id
_entity.type
_entity.pdbx_description
1 polymer ?
#
loop_
_entity_poly.entity_id
_entity_poly.type
_entity_poly.pdbx_seq_one_letter_code
_entity_poly.pdbx_strand_id
1 'polypeptide(L)'
;MIVDCLTHIWSNPDQLGQGARAYIARQGGREDLSADAHSHEQASRCVWKALVMGFCSVRLGAEVPNELIAEHVSRNSDRMIGIAAVDPAQDEAVKVAEELLERREFRGLTVSPCSQDFHPSDSRAMALYELAQERGAPIFFCQGTHFQAQACLDYARPFLLDEVAREFPRLTIVISSLGHPWVEEGIALVGKHPRVFADVASLLRRPWQAYNALVLAYQYRVMDKILFGSDFPYFTAAEAIEGLYRLHEVVQGTNLPPVPRETLRSVVERDALAALGIARASDAAAARRTDSEPLFRT
;
A
#
# COMPACT_ATOMS: atom_id res chain seq x y z
N MET A 1 -17.63 -6.43 0.04
CA MET A 1 -16.63 -6.72 -0.99
C MET A 1 -15.28 -6.43 -0.36
N ILE A 2 -14.35 -7.38 -0.30
CA ILE A 2 -13.09 -7.20 0.44
C ILE A 2 -11.96 -6.96 -0.56
N VAL A 3 -11.22 -5.87 -0.36
CA VAL A 3 -10.03 -5.53 -1.15
C VAL A 3 -8.84 -5.58 -0.22
N ASP A 4 -7.86 -6.41 -0.55
CA ASP A 4 -6.56 -6.41 0.13
C ASP A 4 -5.67 -5.33 -0.49
N CYS A 5 -5.40 -4.26 0.25
CA CYS A 5 -4.69 -3.10 -0.28
C CYS A 5 -3.17 -3.20 -0.23
N LEU A 6 -2.60 -4.25 0.38
CA LEU A 6 -1.15 -4.35 0.52
C LEU A 6 -0.71 -5.81 0.54
N THR A 7 -0.29 -6.29 -0.62
CA THR A 7 0.41 -7.58 -0.78
C THR A 7 1.69 -7.40 -1.60
N HIS A 8 2.67 -8.25 -1.36
CA HIS A 8 3.94 -8.24 -2.08
C HIS A 8 4.20 -9.62 -2.70
N ILE A 9 4.87 -9.63 -3.86
CA ILE A 9 5.40 -10.86 -4.44
C ILE A 9 6.88 -10.69 -4.77
N TRP A 10 7.64 -11.77 -4.63
CA TRP A 10 9.01 -11.85 -5.10
C TRP A 10 9.39 -13.31 -5.33
N SER A 11 10.27 -13.56 -6.30
CA SER A 11 10.79 -14.90 -6.61
C SER A 11 11.96 -15.29 -5.70
N ASN A 12 12.74 -14.32 -5.24
CA ASN A 12 13.88 -14.54 -4.36
C ASN A 12 13.96 -13.38 -3.34
N PRO A 13 14.10 -13.65 -2.03
CA PRO A 13 14.36 -12.63 -1.02
C PRO A 13 15.50 -11.66 -1.32
N ASP A 14 16.49 -12.07 -2.13
CA ASP A 14 17.59 -11.19 -2.55
C ASP A 14 17.11 -10.02 -3.42
N GLN A 15 15.93 -10.11 -4.04
CA GLN A 15 15.27 -9.02 -4.76
C GLN A 15 14.88 -7.85 -3.85
N LEU A 16 14.81 -8.06 -2.53
CA LEU A 16 14.55 -7.00 -1.56
C LEU A 16 15.85 -6.29 -1.11
N GLY A 17 16.99 -6.63 -1.73
CA GLY A 17 18.26 -5.96 -1.56
C GLY A 17 19.03 -6.36 -0.30
N GLN A 18 20.09 -5.60 -0.02
CA GLN A 18 21.05 -5.94 1.02
C GLN A 18 20.38 -6.01 2.40
N GLY A 19 20.64 -7.08 3.15
CA GLY A 19 20.11 -7.27 4.50
C GLY A 19 18.64 -7.73 4.56
N ALA A 20 17.98 -7.94 3.42
CA ALA A 20 16.59 -8.42 3.39
C ALA A 20 16.41 -9.77 4.10
N ARG A 21 17.29 -10.75 3.84
CA ARG A 21 17.25 -12.06 4.53
C ARG A 21 17.35 -11.93 6.05
N ALA A 22 18.28 -11.09 6.53
CA ALA A 22 18.45 -10.84 7.95
C ALA A 22 17.22 -10.14 8.56
N TYR A 23 16.62 -9.20 7.82
CA TYR A 23 15.38 -8.54 8.21
C TYR A 23 14.22 -9.53 8.29
N ILE A 24 14.01 -10.37 7.27
CA ILE A 24 12.96 -11.40 7.22
C ILE A 24 13.10 -12.34 8.42
N ALA A 25 14.31 -12.85 8.67
CA ALA A 25 14.58 -13.72 9.82
C ALA A 25 14.26 -13.04 11.16
N ARG A 26 14.62 -11.76 11.32
CA ARG A 26 14.32 -10.98 12.54
C ARG A 26 12.81 -10.77 12.75
N GLN A 27 12.03 -10.66 11.68
CA GLN A 27 10.58 -10.50 11.76
C GLN A 27 9.83 -11.82 12.07
N GLY A 28 10.56 -12.90 12.38
CA GLY A 28 9.98 -14.23 12.55
C GLY A 28 9.58 -14.87 11.22
N GLY A 29 10.06 -14.32 10.09
CA GLY A 29 9.96 -14.97 8.79
C GLY A 29 10.71 -16.29 8.84
N ARG A 30 10.02 -17.36 8.47
CA ARG A 30 10.64 -18.67 8.33
C ARG A 30 11.53 -18.69 7.08
N GLU A 31 12.52 -19.57 7.04
CA GLU A 31 13.38 -19.74 5.85
C GLU A 31 12.58 -20.19 4.60
N ASP A 32 11.39 -20.76 4.78
CA ASP A 32 10.45 -21.20 3.74
C ASP A 32 9.35 -20.18 3.40
N LEU A 33 9.46 -18.92 3.82
CA LEU A 33 8.50 -17.87 3.47
C LEU A 33 8.44 -17.68 1.95
N SER A 34 7.44 -18.29 1.30
CA SER A 34 7.19 -18.12 -0.13
C SER A 34 6.35 -16.86 -0.38
N ALA A 35 6.89 -16.00 -1.23
CA ALA A 35 6.21 -14.83 -1.78
C ALA A 35 5.94 -14.97 -3.28
N ASP A 36 5.96 -16.21 -3.79
CA ASP A 36 5.74 -16.44 -5.22
C ASP A 36 4.27 -16.19 -5.60
N ALA A 37 4.05 -16.05 -6.91
CA ALA A 37 2.73 -15.81 -7.50
C ALA A 37 1.68 -16.85 -7.07
N HIS A 38 2.05 -18.14 -6.99
CA HIS A 38 1.12 -19.21 -6.64
C HIS A 38 0.70 -19.11 -5.16
N SER A 39 1.66 -18.93 -4.26
CA SER A 39 1.40 -18.71 -2.84
C SER A 39 0.51 -17.48 -2.61
N HIS A 40 0.77 -16.40 -3.34
CA HIS A 40 -0.04 -15.19 -3.28
C HIS A 40 -1.49 -15.41 -3.73
N GLU A 41 -1.72 -16.18 -4.80
CA GLU A 41 -3.07 -16.55 -5.25
C GLU A 41 -3.84 -17.32 -4.19
N GLN A 42 -3.18 -18.27 -3.51
CA GLN A 42 -3.78 -19.05 -2.43
C GLN A 42 -4.14 -18.16 -1.24
N ALA A 43 -3.19 -17.32 -0.81
CA ALA A 43 -3.34 -16.41 0.32
C ALA A 43 -4.46 -15.37 0.10
N SER A 44 -4.71 -14.99 -1.16
CA SER A 44 -5.71 -14.00 -1.55
C SER A 44 -7.08 -14.60 -1.90
N ARG A 45 -7.31 -15.91 -1.73
CA ARG A 45 -8.57 -16.57 -2.15
C ARG A 45 -9.84 -15.99 -1.52
N CYS A 46 -9.78 -15.54 -0.28
CA CYS A 46 -10.94 -15.03 0.45
C CYS A 46 -11.29 -13.56 0.13
N VAL A 47 -10.43 -12.86 -0.64
CA VAL A 47 -10.68 -11.46 -1.03
C VAL A 47 -11.15 -11.36 -2.49
N TRP A 48 -11.90 -10.30 -2.76
CA TRP A 48 -12.42 -10.01 -4.09
C TRP A 48 -11.33 -9.46 -5.01
N LYS A 49 -10.50 -8.53 -4.50
CA LYS A 49 -9.31 -8.02 -5.18
C LYS A 49 -8.12 -7.99 -4.24
N ALA A 50 -6.91 -8.11 -4.78
CA ALA A 50 -5.67 -7.78 -4.09
C ALA A 50 -4.82 -6.79 -4.90
N LEU A 51 -4.23 -5.81 -4.21
CA LEU A 51 -3.27 -4.87 -4.78
C LEU A 51 -1.87 -5.42 -4.58
N VAL A 52 -1.16 -5.63 -5.70
CA VAL A 52 0.17 -6.24 -5.73
C VAL A 52 1.21 -5.15 -5.87
N MET A 53 1.97 -4.93 -4.80
CA MET A 53 2.88 -3.81 -4.63
C MET A 53 4.28 -4.15 -5.16
N GLY A 54 4.79 -3.30 -6.04
CA GLY A 54 6.20 -3.31 -6.43
C GLY A 54 7.14 -2.88 -5.32
N PHE A 55 8.42 -3.15 -5.53
CA PHE A 55 9.49 -2.58 -4.73
C PHE A 55 10.77 -2.45 -5.55
N CYS A 56 11.38 -1.26 -5.55
CA CYS A 56 12.71 -1.04 -6.08
C CYS A 56 13.44 0.00 -5.22
N SER A 57 14.75 -0.16 -5.07
CA SER A 57 15.60 0.80 -4.38
C SER A 57 17.03 0.69 -4.91
N VAL A 58 17.52 1.77 -5.53
CA VAL A 58 18.91 1.91 -5.94
C VAL A 58 19.82 1.85 -4.72
N ARG A 59 19.43 2.53 -3.63
CA ARG A 59 20.16 2.58 -2.37
C ARG A 59 20.45 1.20 -1.77
N LEU A 60 19.47 0.29 -1.83
CA LEU A 60 19.56 -1.03 -1.23
C LEU A 60 20.04 -2.11 -2.22
N GLY A 61 20.18 -1.78 -3.50
CA GLY A 61 20.33 -2.76 -4.57
C GLY A 61 19.14 -3.72 -4.61
N ALA A 62 17.94 -3.21 -4.36
CA ALA A 62 16.70 -3.98 -4.32
C ALA A 62 15.90 -3.75 -5.61
N GLU A 63 15.39 -4.82 -6.20
CA GLU A 63 14.50 -4.75 -7.35
C GLU A 63 13.61 -5.99 -7.42
N VAL A 64 12.31 -5.75 -7.25
CA VAL A 64 11.24 -6.63 -7.70
C VAL A 64 10.76 -6.06 -9.05
N PRO A 65 11.09 -6.71 -10.18
CA PRO A 65 10.77 -6.18 -11.49
C PRO A 65 9.28 -5.94 -11.65
N ASN A 66 8.89 -4.78 -12.19
CA ASN A 66 7.50 -4.49 -12.49
C ASN A 66 6.91 -5.52 -13.48
N GLU A 67 7.74 -6.10 -14.35
CA GLU A 67 7.38 -7.18 -15.28
C GLU A 67 6.82 -8.40 -14.55
N LEU A 68 7.44 -8.78 -13.43
CA LEU A 68 6.98 -9.91 -12.62
C LEU A 68 5.56 -9.66 -12.07
N ILE A 69 5.28 -8.42 -11.68
CA ILE A 69 3.96 -8.01 -11.20
C ILE A 69 2.96 -7.97 -12.34
N ALA A 70 3.35 -7.41 -13.48
CA ALA A 70 2.48 -7.32 -14.65
C ALA A 70 2.11 -8.71 -15.20
N GLU A 71 3.04 -9.67 -15.19
CA GLU A 71 2.77 -11.06 -15.55
C GLU A 71 1.76 -11.71 -14.59
N HIS A 72 1.98 -11.52 -13.29
CA HIS A 72 1.09 -12.03 -12.24
C HIS A 72 -0.33 -11.46 -12.36
N VAL A 73 -0.43 -10.14 -12.56
CA VAL A 73 -1.70 -9.42 -12.74
C VAL A 73 -2.37 -9.83 -14.05
N SER A 74 -1.62 -9.99 -15.14
CA SER A 74 -2.20 -10.40 -16.44
C SER A 74 -2.88 -11.76 -16.37
N ARG A 75 -2.29 -12.72 -15.63
CA ARG A 75 -2.86 -14.07 -15.43
C ARG A 75 -4.12 -14.06 -14.55
N ASN A 76 -4.28 -13.03 -13.72
CA ASN A 76 -5.33 -12.93 -12.70
C ASN A 76 -6.06 -11.57 -12.73
N SER A 77 -6.27 -10.99 -13.91
CA SER A 77 -6.71 -9.58 -14.06
C SER A 77 -8.10 -9.28 -13.48
N ASP A 78 -8.91 -10.33 -13.31
CA ASP A 78 -10.20 -10.29 -12.64
C ASP A 78 -10.08 -10.19 -11.10
N ARG A 79 -8.92 -10.50 -10.52
CA ARG A 79 -8.67 -10.51 -9.06
C ARG A 79 -7.49 -9.65 -8.61
N MET A 80 -6.56 -9.32 -9.48
CA MET A 80 -5.32 -8.63 -9.12
C MET A 80 -5.21 -7.28 -9.81
N ILE A 81 -4.61 -6.32 -9.11
CA ILE A 81 -4.29 -4.99 -9.64
C ILE A 81 -2.86 -4.68 -9.22
N GLY A 82 -2.00 -4.30 -10.17
CA GLY A 82 -0.62 -3.95 -9.88
C GLY A 82 -0.50 -2.50 -9.41
N ILE A 83 0.45 -2.26 -8.51
CA ILE A 83 0.93 -0.94 -8.12
C ILE A 83 2.43 -0.90 -8.42
N ALA A 84 2.82 -0.08 -9.39
CA ALA A 84 4.16 -0.13 -9.97
C ALA A 84 5.19 0.56 -9.07
N ALA A 85 6.36 -0.05 -8.89
CA ALA A 85 7.44 0.58 -8.15
C ALA A 85 8.25 1.51 -9.03
N VAL A 86 8.57 2.67 -8.47
CA VAL A 86 9.47 3.66 -9.07
C VAL A 86 10.39 4.18 -7.97
N ASP A 87 11.67 4.32 -8.28
CA ASP A 87 12.63 4.98 -7.40
C ASP A 87 12.94 6.38 -7.97
N PRO A 88 12.61 7.47 -7.26
CA PRO A 88 12.91 8.83 -7.71
C PRO A 88 14.40 9.11 -7.94
N ALA A 89 15.29 8.27 -7.42
CA ALA A 89 16.72 8.36 -7.66
C ALA A 89 17.19 7.77 -9.00
N GLN A 90 16.33 7.02 -9.71
CA GLN A 90 16.65 6.49 -11.04
C GLN A 90 16.57 7.58 -12.12
N ASP A 91 17.41 7.43 -13.15
CA ASP A 91 17.34 8.27 -14.34
C ASP A 91 15.99 8.09 -15.03
N GLU A 92 15.42 9.19 -15.53
CA GLU A 92 14.12 9.21 -16.23
C GLU A 92 12.95 8.64 -15.41
N ALA A 93 13.02 8.61 -14.06
CA ALA A 93 11.99 8.00 -13.20
C ALA A 93 10.55 8.45 -13.52
N VAL A 94 10.33 9.72 -13.85
CA VAL A 94 9.01 10.26 -14.23
C VAL A 94 8.50 9.67 -15.53
N LYS A 95 9.37 9.52 -16.53
CA LYS A 95 9.00 8.91 -17.82
C LYS A 95 8.72 7.41 -17.66
N VAL A 96 9.52 6.72 -16.86
CA VAL A 96 9.28 5.31 -16.52
C VAL A 96 7.93 5.17 -15.80
N ALA A 97 7.62 6.06 -14.85
CA ALA A 97 6.34 6.07 -14.17
C ALA A 97 5.16 6.31 -15.13
N GLU A 98 5.32 7.23 -16.09
CA GLU A 98 4.32 7.49 -17.13
C GLU A 98 4.06 6.23 -17.98
N GLU A 99 5.10 5.59 -18.50
CA GLU A 99 5.00 4.36 -19.29
C GLU A 99 4.34 3.21 -18.48
N LEU A 100 4.68 3.08 -17.19
CA LEU A 100 4.06 2.09 -16.31
C LEU A 100 2.57 2.37 -16.07
N LEU A 101 2.17 3.63 -15.93
CA LEU A 101 0.76 4.00 -15.72
C LEU A 101 -0.09 3.85 -17.00
N GLU A 102 0.50 3.81 -18.19
CA GLU A 102 -0.19 3.49 -19.44
C GLU A 102 -0.53 1.99 -19.57
N ARG A 103 0.20 1.12 -18.86
CA ARG A 103 -0.04 -0.33 -18.87
C ARG A 103 -1.33 -0.66 -18.12
N ARG A 104 -2.13 -1.55 -18.71
CA ARG A 104 -3.45 -1.94 -18.14
C ARG A 104 -3.34 -2.66 -16.80
N GLU A 105 -2.18 -3.21 -16.47
CA GLU A 105 -1.90 -3.97 -15.26
C GLU A 105 -1.75 -3.05 -14.03
N PHE A 106 -1.35 -1.78 -14.22
CA PHE A 106 -1.01 -0.87 -13.12
C PHE A 106 -2.05 0.22 -12.90
N ARG A 107 -2.34 0.54 -11.64
CA ARG A 107 -3.32 1.59 -11.26
C ARG A 107 -2.80 2.54 -10.20
N GLY A 108 -1.51 2.51 -9.90
CA GLY A 108 -0.90 3.36 -8.90
C GLY A 108 0.61 3.17 -8.90
N LEU A 109 1.28 3.99 -8.10
CA LEU A 109 2.72 3.92 -7.88
C LEU A 109 3.02 3.59 -6.42
N THR A 110 4.17 3.00 -6.18
CA THR A 110 4.70 2.76 -4.83
C THR A 110 6.11 3.31 -4.71
N VAL A 111 6.36 3.98 -3.58
CA VAL A 111 7.64 4.57 -3.20
C VAL A 111 7.91 4.28 -1.73
N SER A 112 9.19 4.25 -1.36
CA SER A 112 9.64 4.12 0.03
C SER A 112 10.76 5.12 0.30
N PRO A 113 10.45 6.33 0.79
CA PRO A 113 11.45 7.38 1.04
C PRO A 113 12.64 6.91 1.90
N CYS A 114 12.38 6.09 2.92
CA CYS A 114 13.44 5.56 3.78
C CYS A 114 14.34 4.54 3.08
N SER A 115 13.75 3.66 2.27
CA SER A 115 14.49 2.62 1.56
C SER A 115 15.17 3.16 0.30
N GLN A 116 14.66 4.23 -0.29
CA GLN A 116 15.16 4.85 -1.52
C GLN A 116 16.02 6.11 -1.24
N ASP A 117 16.23 6.46 0.03
CA ASP A 117 17.14 7.52 0.49
C ASP A 117 16.82 8.92 -0.06
N PHE A 118 15.54 9.32 0.02
CA PHE A 118 15.10 10.67 -0.35
C PHE A 118 14.13 11.26 0.67
N HIS A 119 14.19 12.58 0.85
CA HIS A 119 13.18 13.31 1.62
C HIS A 119 11.85 13.32 0.84
N PRO A 120 10.67 13.07 1.44
CA PRO A 120 9.42 13.02 0.67
C PRO A 120 9.11 14.26 -0.20
N SER A 121 9.59 15.45 0.19
CA SER A 121 9.50 16.67 -0.65
C SER A 121 10.73 16.98 -1.52
N ASP A 122 11.61 16.00 -1.75
CA ASP A 122 12.67 16.09 -2.77
C ASP A 122 12.05 16.38 -4.15
N SER A 123 12.64 17.29 -4.91
CA SER A 123 12.08 17.75 -6.19
C SER A 123 11.87 16.62 -7.20
N ARG A 124 12.69 15.56 -7.16
CA ARG A 124 12.53 14.38 -8.02
C ARG A 124 11.27 13.59 -7.66
N ALA A 125 11.01 13.45 -6.36
CA ALA A 125 9.80 12.81 -5.86
C ALA A 125 8.56 13.68 -6.12
N MET A 126 8.65 14.99 -5.91
CA MET A 126 7.55 15.93 -6.17
C MET A 126 7.11 15.90 -7.65
N ALA A 127 8.04 15.77 -8.60
CA ALA A 127 7.71 15.62 -10.02
C ALA A 127 6.93 14.31 -10.32
N LEU A 128 7.26 13.21 -9.65
CA LEU A 128 6.48 11.96 -9.74
C LEU A 128 5.07 12.14 -9.15
N TYR A 129 4.95 12.93 -8.09
CA TYR A 129 3.68 13.15 -7.40
C TYR A 129 2.74 14.05 -8.22
N GLU A 130 3.31 15.03 -8.93
CA GLU A 130 2.60 15.84 -9.91
C GLU A 130 2.01 14.96 -11.02
N LEU A 131 2.83 14.11 -11.65
CA LEU A 131 2.37 13.14 -12.67
C LEU A 131 1.27 12.23 -12.13
N ALA A 132 1.45 11.65 -10.94
CA ALA A 132 0.46 10.77 -10.34
C ALA A 132 -0.86 11.48 -10.07
N GLN A 133 -0.83 12.74 -9.61
CA GLN A 133 -2.01 13.56 -9.43
C GLN A 133 -2.73 13.84 -10.75
N GLU A 134 -2.00 14.16 -11.82
CA GLU A 134 -2.56 14.40 -13.16
C GLU A 134 -3.25 13.15 -13.72
N ARG A 135 -2.63 11.98 -13.53
CA ARG A 135 -3.15 10.69 -13.98
C ARG A 135 -4.22 10.10 -13.07
N GLY A 136 -4.52 10.75 -11.92
CA GLY A 136 -5.43 10.23 -10.90
C GLY A 136 -4.94 8.92 -10.26
N ALA A 137 -3.64 8.67 -10.31
CA ALA A 137 -3.02 7.46 -9.78
C ALA A 137 -2.68 7.65 -8.28
N PRO A 138 -3.13 6.78 -7.37
CA PRO A 138 -2.68 6.80 -5.99
C PRO A 138 -1.20 6.47 -5.88
N ILE A 139 -0.57 7.09 -4.88
CA ILE A 139 0.79 6.75 -4.44
C ILE A 139 0.70 6.07 -3.07
N PHE A 140 1.29 4.89 -3.01
CA PHE A 140 1.46 4.13 -1.79
C PHE A 140 2.86 4.39 -1.25
N PHE A 141 2.91 4.91 -0.03
CA PHE A 141 4.14 5.11 0.71
C PHE A 141 4.35 3.88 1.59
N CYS A 142 5.25 3.01 1.16
CA CYS A 142 5.68 1.84 1.92
C CYS A 142 6.61 2.28 3.07
N GLN A 143 5.99 2.78 4.13
CA GLN A 143 6.60 3.11 5.40
C GLN A 143 6.81 1.83 6.22
N GLY A 144 8.07 1.46 6.43
CA GLY A 144 8.44 0.55 7.52
C GLY A 144 8.26 -0.95 7.28
N THR A 145 7.98 -1.39 6.05
CA THR A 145 7.97 -2.83 5.71
C THR A 145 9.38 -3.44 5.77
N HIS A 146 10.43 -2.64 5.56
CA HIS A 146 11.83 -3.10 5.60
C HIS A 146 12.76 -2.03 6.21
N PHE A 147 12.81 -1.93 7.55
CA PHE A 147 13.83 -1.15 8.26
C PHE A 147 15.19 -1.87 8.22
N GLN A 148 15.75 -2.00 7.02
CA GLN A 148 17.12 -2.44 6.81
C GLN A 148 18.09 -1.41 7.40
N ALA A 149 19.26 -1.86 7.85
CA ALA A 149 20.25 -1.00 8.51
C ALA A 149 20.74 0.15 7.62
N GLN A 150 20.62 0.00 6.30
CA GLN A 150 21.02 0.96 5.28
C GLN A 150 19.95 2.03 4.98
N ALA A 151 18.69 1.80 5.42
CA ALA A 151 17.58 2.71 5.19
C ALA A 151 17.69 3.94 6.10
N CYS A 152 17.31 5.10 5.58
CA CYS A 152 17.28 6.35 6.34
C CYS A 152 15.96 6.45 7.11
N LEU A 153 16.01 6.17 8.42
CA LEU A 153 14.80 6.15 9.26
C LEU A 153 14.11 7.52 9.32
N ASP A 154 14.85 8.62 9.21
CA ASP A 154 14.29 9.97 9.26
C ASP A 154 13.26 10.19 8.15
N TYR A 155 13.51 9.66 6.95
CA TYR A 155 12.59 9.77 5.81
C TYR A 155 11.36 8.88 5.93
N ALA A 156 11.32 7.98 6.92
CA ALA A 156 10.15 7.13 7.16
C ALA A 156 9.04 7.84 7.97
N ARG A 157 9.31 9.04 8.50
CA ARG A 157 8.38 9.71 9.42
C ARG A 157 7.16 10.25 8.66
N PRO A 158 5.92 9.84 9.02
CA PRO A 158 4.72 10.23 8.31
C PRO A 158 4.57 11.74 8.18
N PHE A 159 4.89 12.54 9.20
CA PHE A 159 4.69 13.99 9.17
C PHE A 159 5.36 14.69 7.97
N LEU A 160 6.42 14.10 7.40
CA LEU A 160 7.10 14.62 6.21
C LEU A 160 6.19 14.64 4.97
N LEU A 161 5.15 13.81 4.94
CA LEU A 161 4.15 13.77 3.89
C LEU A 161 3.16 14.95 3.96
N ASP A 162 3.19 15.75 5.03
CA ASP A 162 2.30 16.92 5.15
C ASP A 162 2.53 17.93 4.02
N GLU A 163 3.79 18.18 3.68
CA GLU A 163 4.14 19.11 2.61
C GLU A 163 3.63 18.60 1.26
N VAL A 164 3.84 17.32 0.97
CA VAL A 164 3.35 16.64 -0.23
C VAL A 164 1.82 16.77 -0.35
N ALA A 165 1.10 16.48 0.74
CA ALA A 165 -0.36 16.53 0.75
C ALA A 165 -0.92 17.96 0.62
N ARG A 166 -0.19 18.99 1.09
CA ARG A 166 -0.56 20.40 0.92
C ARG A 166 -0.32 20.87 -0.51
N GLU A 167 0.78 20.46 -1.14
CA GLU A 167 1.12 20.84 -2.51
C GLU A 167 0.22 20.15 -3.54
N PHE A 168 -0.11 18.87 -3.31
CA PHE A 168 -0.93 18.06 -4.21
C PHE A 168 -2.25 17.64 -3.54
N PRO A 169 -3.21 18.56 -3.31
CA PRO A 169 -4.42 18.28 -2.56
C PRO A 169 -5.37 17.28 -3.24
N ARG A 170 -5.19 16.99 -4.54
CA ARG A 170 -5.95 15.96 -5.27
C ARG A 170 -5.24 14.62 -5.32
N LEU A 171 -3.94 14.57 -5.03
CA LEU A 171 -3.17 13.33 -5.00
C LEU A 171 -3.72 12.41 -3.92
N THR A 172 -3.87 11.14 -4.27
CA THR A 172 -4.29 10.12 -3.32
C THR A 172 -3.06 9.49 -2.71
N ILE A 173 -2.88 9.67 -1.41
CA ILE A 173 -1.74 9.17 -0.66
C ILE A 173 -2.23 8.03 0.23
N VAL A 174 -1.54 6.89 0.18
CA VAL A 174 -1.80 5.74 1.06
C VAL A 174 -0.56 5.47 1.89
N ILE A 175 -0.67 5.61 3.21
CA ILE A 175 0.43 5.38 4.14
C ILE A 175 0.34 3.94 4.65
N SER A 176 1.39 3.14 4.45
CA SER A 176 1.35 1.76 4.92
C SER A 176 1.29 1.67 6.45
N SER A 177 0.47 0.75 6.96
CA SER A 177 0.46 0.37 8.38
C SER A 177 0.29 1.56 9.35
N LEU A 178 -0.55 2.53 8.98
CA LEU A 178 -0.77 3.79 9.71
C LEU A 178 0.49 4.62 9.99
N GLY A 179 1.57 4.39 9.26
CA GLY A 179 2.84 5.08 9.50
C GLY A 179 3.66 4.52 10.65
N HIS A 180 3.44 3.26 11.03
CA HIS A 180 4.23 2.57 12.05
C HIS A 180 5.75 2.76 11.84
N PRO A 181 6.53 3.10 12.89
CA PRO A 181 6.15 3.17 14.31
C PRO A 181 5.51 4.49 14.78
N TRP A 182 5.43 5.53 13.96
CA TRP A 182 4.88 6.85 14.33
C TRP A 182 3.39 6.95 13.98
N VAL A 183 2.61 6.02 14.54
CA VAL A 183 1.18 5.87 14.22
C VAL A 183 0.39 7.16 14.49
N GLU A 184 0.75 7.90 15.54
CA GLU A 184 0.11 9.16 15.91
C GLU A 184 0.27 10.23 14.82
N GLU A 185 1.44 10.30 14.19
CA GLU A 185 1.69 11.21 13.06
C GLU A 185 0.88 10.80 11.83
N GLY A 186 0.83 9.50 11.54
CA GLY A 186 0.02 8.96 10.45
C GLY A 186 -1.47 9.27 10.63
N ILE A 187 -2.02 9.02 11.83
CA ILE A 187 -3.41 9.35 12.17
C ILE A 187 -3.69 10.85 12.04
N ALA A 188 -2.77 11.70 12.51
CA ALA A 188 -2.90 13.15 12.38
C ALA A 188 -3.01 13.58 10.91
N LEU A 189 -2.19 13.00 10.02
CA LEU A 189 -2.26 13.30 8.58
C LEU A 189 -3.54 12.79 7.92
N VAL A 190 -3.97 11.57 8.23
CA VAL A 190 -5.22 10.99 7.73
C VAL A 190 -6.41 11.87 8.15
N GLY A 191 -6.41 12.39 9.38
CA GLY A 191 -7.43 13.32 9.86
C GLY A 191 -7.35 14.70 9.21
N LYS A 192 -6.14 15.20 8.94
CA LYS A 192 -5.89 16.53 8.38
C LYS A 192 -6.27 16.64 6.91
N HIS A 193 -5.94 15.62 6.10
CA HIS A 193 -6.02 15.72 4.64
C HIS A 193 -7.11 14.84 4.04
N PRO A 194 -7.93 15.34 3.10
CA PRO A 194 -9.07 14.59 2.56
C PRO A 194 -8.65 13.37 1.72
N ARG A 195 -7.50 13.43 1.05
CA ARG A 195 -7.00 12.36 0.15
C ARG A 195 -5.82 11.58 0.73
N VAL A 196 -5.63 11.61 2.06
CA VAL A 196 -4.65 10.76 2.76
C VAL A 196 -5.38 9.61 3.45
N PHE A 197 -5.01 8.40 3.08
CA PHE A 197 -5.50 7.12 3.60
C PHE A 197 -4.34 6.35 4.24
N ALA A 198 -4.66 5.29 4.96
CA ALA A 198 -3.66 4.38 5.49
C ALA A 198 -4.22 2.96 5.61
N ASP A 199 -3.37 1.93 5.58
CA ASP A 199 -3.79 0.54 5.81
C ASP A 199 -3.36 -0.02 7.18
N VAL A 200 -3.83 -1.21 7.52
CA VAL A 200 -3.55 -1.92 8.79
C VAL A 200 -2.50 -3.04 8.68
N ALA A 201 -1.92 -3.27 7.49
CA ALA A 201 -1.30 -4.53 7.11
C ALA A 201 -0.31 -5.11 8.14
N SER A 202 0.85 -4.47 8.29
CA SER A 202 1.93 -4.99 9.15
C SER A 202 1.66 -4.84 10.66
N LEU A 203 0.68 -4.01 11.04
CA LEU A 203 0.29 -3.81 12.44
C LEU A 203 -0.32 -5.05 13.04
N LEU A 204 -1.09 -5.81 12.25
CA LEU A 204 -1.80 -7.01 12.72
C LEU A 204 -0.86 -8.10 13.24
N ARG A 205 0.42 -8.07 12.85
CA ARG A 205 1.48 -8.95 13.39
C ARG A 205 1.85 -8.63 14.83
N ARG A 206 1.45 -7.46 15.33
CA ARG A 206 1.75 -6.94 16.66
C ARG A 206 0.43 -6.57 17.35
N PRO A 207 -0.31 -7.54 17.92
CA PRO A 207 -1.65 -7.33 18.45
C PRO A 207 -1.79 -6.12 19.40
N TRP A 208 -0.81 -5.89 20.28
CA TRP A 208 -0.78 -4.70 21.14
C TRP A 208 -0.69 -3.38 20.35
N GLN A 209 0.18 -3.30 19.35
CA GLN A 209 0.34 -2.11 18.52
C GLN A 209 -0.89 -1.88 17.65
N ALA A 210 -1.43 -2.93 17.03
CA ALA A 210 -2.69 -2.85 16.29
C ALA A 210 -3.84 -2.34 17.15
N TYR A 211 -3.98 -2.85 18.38
CA TYR A 211 -5.00 -2.40 19.33
C TYR A 211 -4.89 -0.91 19.62
N ASN A 212 -3.70 -0.43 19.99
CA ASN A 212 -3.47 0.99 20.27
C ASN A 212 -3.74 1.86 19.03
N ALA A 213 -3.23 1.46 17.87
CA ALA A 213 -3.41 2.18 16.62
C ALA A 213 -4.89 2.36 16.24
N LEU A 214 -5.68 1.28 16.33
CA LEU A 214 -7.09 1.31 15.93
C LEU A 214 -7.99 1.99 16.97
N VAL A 215 -7.67 1.90 18.26
CA VAL A 215 -8.33 2.71 19.29
C VAL A 215 -8.09 4.20 19.04
N LEU A 216 -6.85 4.59 18.76
CA LEU A 216 -6.51 5.98 18.45
C LEU A 216 -7.23 6.44 17.16
N ALA A 217 -7.16 5.67 16.08
CA ALA A 217 -7.84 6.00 14.83
C ALA A 217 -9.37 6.15 15.01
N TYR A 218 -9.97 5.32 15.86
CA TYR A 218 -11.38 5.43 16.23
C TYR A 218 -11.69 6.71 17.03
N GLN A 219 -10.87 7.04 18.03
CA GLN A 219 -11.04 8.25 18.85
C GLN A 219 -10.85 9.54 18.04
N TYR A 220 -9.91 9.54 17.09
CA TYR A 220 -9.69 10.65 16.15
C TYR A 220 -10.72 10.70 15.01
N ARG A 221 -11.65 9.73 14.95
CA ARG A 221 -12.73 9.63 13.95
C ARG A 221 -12.21 9.58 12.51
N VAL A 222 -11.14 8.83 12.29
CA VAL A 222 -10.52 8.65 10.95
C VAL A 222 -10.71 7.26 10.37
N MET A 223 -11.52 6.41 11.03
CA MET A 223 -11.73 5.00 10.63
C MET A 223 -12.25 4.82 9.21
N ASP A 224 -12.93 5.83 8.66
CA ASP A 224 -13.44 5.89 7.29
C ASP A 224 -12.32 5.90 6.23
N LYS A 225 -11.09 6.26 6.61
CA LYS A 225 -9.92 6.31 5.72
C LYS A 225 -8.88 5.21 5.99
N ILE A 226 -9.23 4.23 6.83
CA ILE A 226 -8.33 3.12 7.23
C ILE A 226 -8.64 1.88 6.41
N LEU A 227 -7.76 1.45 5.53
CA LEU A 227 -7.98 0.34 4.59
C LEU A 227 -7.50 -1.00 5.15
N PHE A 228 -8.10 -2.09 4.66
CA PHE A 228 -7.61 -3.43 4.92
C PHE A 228 -6.41 -3.76 4.03
N GLY A 229 -5.40 -4.40 4.61
CA GLY A 229 -4.29 -5.02 3.90
C GLY A 229 -3.77 -6.20 4.71
N SER A 230 -3.25 -7.24 4.07
CA SER A 230 -2.77 -8.42 4.78
C SER A 230 -1.28 -8.40 5.14
N ASP A 231 -0.45 -7.65 4.40
CA ASP A 231 1.03 -7.75 4.50
C ASP A 231 1.55 -9.11 4.00
N PHE A 232 0.89 -9.72 3.00
CA PHE A 232 1.41 -10.93 2.35
C PHE A 232 2.82 -10.65 1.81
N PRO A 233 3.81 -11.54 2.02
CA PRO A 233 3.68 -12.96 2.43
C PRO A 233 3.63 -13.24 3.93
N TYR A 234 3.72 -12.24 4.81
CA TYR A 234 3.79 -12.49 6.25
C TYR A 234 2.47 -12.97 6.84
N PHE A 235 1.34 -12.50 6.30
CA PHE A 235 0.02 -13.05 6.58
C PHE A 235 -0.77 -13.26 5.29
N THR A 236 -1.57 -14.32 5.30
CA THR A 236 -2.67 -14.48 4.35
C THR A 236 -3.79 -13.49 4.67
N ALA A 237 -4.64 -13.19 3.68
CA ALA A 237 -5.78 -12.31 3.90
C ALA A 237 -6.74 -12.87 4.96
N ALA A 238 -6.89 -14.20 5.05
CA ALA A 238 -7.71 -14.83 6.07
C ALA A 238 -7.18 -14.60 7.49
N GLU A 239 -5.88 -14.79 7.70
CA GLU A 239 -5.23 -14.55 9.00
C GLU A 239 -5.30 -13.08 9.40
N ALA A 240 -5.12 -12.15 8.47
CA ALA A 240 -5.22 -10.72 8.74
C ALA A 240 -6.67 -10.32 9.11
N ILE A 241 -7.69 -10.82 8.40
CA ILE A 241 -9.10 -10.59 8.74
C ILE A 241 -9.41 -11.13 10.14
N GLU A 242 -8.94 -12.35 10.45
CA GLU A 242 -9.12 -12.95 11.77
C GLU A 242 -8.44 -12.10 12.85
N GLY A 243 -7.18 -11.70 12.63
CA GLY A 243 -6.42 -10.86 13.55
C GLY A 243 -7.11 -9.54 13.86
N LEU A 244 -7.71 -8.90 12.84
CA LEU A 244 -8.49 -7.67 13.02
C LEU A 244 -9.78 -7.91 13.83
N TYR A 245 -10.46 -9.04 13.66
CA TYR A 245 -11.65 -9.36 14.47
C TYR A 245 -11.33 -9.86 15.88
N ARG A 246 -10.10 -10.33 16.12
CA ARG A 246 -9.57 -10.75 17.42
C ARG A 246 -8.79 -9.64 18.13
N LEU A 247 -8.86 -8.41 17.62
CA LEU A 247 -8.13 -7.24 18.12
C LEU A 247 -8.22 -7.06 19.65
N HIS A 248 -9.39 -7.32 20.24
CA HIS A 248 -9.63 -7.08 21.66
C HIS A 248 -9.16 -8.22 22.57
N GLU A 249 -8.69 -9.36 22.05
CA GLU A 249 -8.22 -10.48 22.88
C GLU A 249 -7.05 -10.08 23.79
N VAL A 250 -6.17 -9.20 23.30
CA VAL A 250 -5.01 -8.69 24.07
C VAL A 250 -5.39 -7.87 25.30
N VAL A 251 -6.64 -7.38 25.37
CA VAL A 251 -7.14 -6.54 26.45
C VAL A 251 -8.34 -7.16 27.17
N GLN A 252 -8.62 -8.44 26.91
CA GLN A 252 -9.71 -9.15 27.55
C GLN A 252 -9.53 -9.17 29.08
N GLY A 253 -10.60 -8.82 29.80
CA GLY A 253 -10.59 -8.73 31.27
C GLY A 253 -10.02 -7.43 31.84
N THR A 254 -9.75 -6.42 30.99
CA THR A 254 -9.32 -5.08 31.41
C THR A 254 -10.44 -4.03 31.21
N ASN A 255 -10.22 -2.80 31.68
CA ASN A 255 -11.10 -1.65 31.43
C ASN A 255 -10.66 -0.81 30.22
N LEU A 256 -9.76 -1.32 29.38
CA LEU A 256 -9.28 -0.59 28.21
C LEU A 256 -10.38 -0.47 27.14
N PRO A 257 -10.43 0.64 26.39
CA PRO A 257 -11.56 0.95 25.51
C PRO A 257 -11.64 0.00 24.31
N PRO A 258 -12.83 -0.51 23.94
CA PRO A 258 -13.00 -1.30 22.72
C PRO A 258 -13.13 -0.39 21.49
N VAL A 259 -12.94 -1.00 20.33
CA VAL A 259 -13.38 -0.45 19.04
C VAL A 259 -14.64 -1.22 18.63
N PRO A 260 -15.77 -0.56 18.28
CA PRO A 260 -16.97 -1.28 17.90
C PRO A 260 -16.72 -2.26 16.74
N ARG A 261 -17.32 -3.45 16.82
CA ARG A 261 -17.14 -4.50 15.81
C ARG A 261 -17.57 -4.05 14.41
N GLU A 262 -18.61 -3.23 14.31
CA GLU A 262 -19.07 -2.64 13.07
C GLU A 262 -18.00 -1.73 12.44
N THR A 263 -17.30 -0.94 13.25
CA THR A 263 -16.19 -0.10 12.80
C THR A 263 -15.05 -0.96 12.24
N LEU A 264 -14.68 -2.04 12.93
CA LEU A 264 -13.64 -2.97 12.43
C LEU A 264 -14.08 -3.66 11.14
N ARG A 265 -15.34 -4.09 11.06
CA ARG A 265 -15.92 -4.65 9.83
C ARG A 265 -15.88 -3.65 8.67
N SER A 266 -16.14 -2.37 8.95
CA SER A 266 -16.08 -1.32 7.93
C SER A 266 -14.68 -1.16 7.31
N VAL A 267 -13.61 -1.45 8.07
CA VAL A 267 -12.23 -1.48 7.55
C VAL A 267 -12.05 -2.60 6.52
N VAL A 268 -12.53 -3.80 6.85
CA VAL A 268 -12.43 -5.00 5.98
C VAL A 268 -13.27 -4.86 4.71
N GLU A 269 -14.50 -4.37 4.85
CA GLU A 269 -15.48 -4.37 3.76
C GLU A 269 -15.52 -3.06 2.96
N ARG A 270 -14.63 -2.11 3.26
CA ARG A 270 -14.59 -0.82 2.56
C ARG A 270 -14.38 -1.02 1.07
N ASP A 271 -15.09 -0.22 0.28
CA ASP A 271 -14.81 -0.09 -1.15
C ASP A 271 -13.52 0.71 -1.36
N ALA A 272 -12.39 0.06 -1.10
CA ALA A 272 -11.07 0.69 -1.16
C ALA A 272 -10.75 1.21 -2.56
N LEU A 273 -11.19 0.52 -3.62
CA LEU A 273 -10.94 0.99 -4.99
C LEU A 273 -11.62 2.32 -5.25
N ALA A 274 -12.89 2.47 -4.86
CA ALA A 274 -13.61 3.73 -5.01
C ALA A 274 -13.00 4.84 -4.14
N ALA A 275 -12.63 4.54 -2.88
CA ALA A 275 -11.97 5.49 -2.00
C ALA A 275 -10.66 6.03 -2.60
N LEU A 276 -9.87 5.14 -3.20
CA LEU A 276 -8.58 5.45 -3.80
C LEU A 276 -8.66 6.02 -5.22
N GLY A 277 -9.85 6.07 -5.83
CA GLY A 277 -10.01 6.52 -7.22
C GLY A 277 -9.51 5.50 -8.26
N ILE A 278 -9.32 4.24 -7.87
CA ILE A 278 -8.92 3.17 -8.79
C ILE A 278 -10.15 2.71 -9.56
N ALA A 279 -10.22 3.05 -10.85
CA ALA A 279 -11.33 2.69 -11.73
C ALA A 279 -11.53 1.16 -11.78
N ARG A 280 -12.79 0.72 -11.70
CA ARG A 280 -13.13 -0.70 -11.88
C ARG A 280 -12.93 -1.10 -13.34
N ALA A 281 -12.62 -2.37 -13.59
CA ALA A 281 -12.44 -2.88 -14.96
C ALA A 281 -13.68 -2.63 -15.85
N SER A 282 -14.88 -2.58 -15.26
CA SER A 282 -16.13 -2.19 -15.94
C SER A 282 -16.12 -0.73 -16.43
N ASP A 283 -15.51 0.17 -15.66
CA ASP A 283 -15.56 1.61 -15.89
C ASP A 283 -14.51 2.00 -16.95
N ALA A 284 -13.36 1.32 -16.96
CA ALA A 284 -12.34 1.48 -17.99
C ALA A 284 -12.82 0.99 -19.38
N ALA A 285 -13.65 -0.06 -19.42
CA ALA A 285 -14.26 -0.53 -20.67
C ALA A 285 -15.36 0.41 -21.19
N ALA A 286 -16.07 1.11 -20.29
CA ALA A 286 -17.05 2.12 -20.65
C ALA A 286 -16.38 3.42 -21.15
N ALA A 287 -15.33 3.90 -20.47
CA ALA A 287 -14.56 5.08 -20.87
C ALA A 287 -13.90 4.91 -22.25
N ARG A 288 -13.37 3.72 -22.56
CA ARG A 288 -12.81 3.42 -23.90
C ARG A 288 -13.87 3.35 -25.01
N ARG A 289 -15.13 3.05 -24.68
CA ARG A 289 -16.23 3.08 -25.65
C ARG A 289 -16.67 4.51 -25.95
N THR A 290 -16.64 5.41 -24.97
CA THR A 290 -16.96 6.83 -25.17
C THR A 290 -15.88 7.57 -25.96
N ASP A 291 -14.60 7.18 -25.82
CA ASP A 291 -13.49 7.78 -26.59
C ASP A 291 -13.35 7.21 -28.02
N SER A 292 -14.07 6.14 -28.35
CA SER A 292 -14.04 5.50 -29.69
C SER A 292 -15.31 5.71 -30.52
N GLU A 293 -16.29 6.48 -30.03
CA GLU A 293 -17.38 6.96 -30.86
C GLU A 293 -16.90 8.14 -31.73
N PRO A 294 -16.83 8.00 -33.06
CA PRO A 294 -16.56 9.14 -33.91
C PRO A 294 -17.74 10.11 -33.78
N LEU A 295 -17.42 11.36 -33.39
CA LEU A 295 -18.30 12.52 -33.49
C LEU A 295 -18.73 12.72 -34.96
N PHE A 296 -19.73 11.96 -35.41
CA PHE A 296 -20.44 12.25 -36.65
C PHE A 296 -21.88 11.73 -36.61
N ARG A 297 -22.79 12.71 -36.69
CA ARG A 297 -24.15 12.76 -37.30
C ARG A 297 -25.03 13.59 -36.36
N THR A 298 -25.62 14.73 -36.74
CA THR A 298 -25.85 15.39 -38.05
C THR A 298 -26.17 16.84 -37.75
#